data_AF-A0A6J8A0P4-F1
#
_entry.id   AF-A0A6J8A0P4-F1
#
_cell.length_a   1.000
_cell.length_b   1.000
_cell.length_c   1.000
_cell.angle_alpha   90.00
_cell.angle_beta   90.00
_cell.angle_gamma   90.00
#
_symmetry.space_group_name_H-M   'P 1'
#
loop_
_entity.id
_entity.type
_entity.pdbx_description
1 polymer ?
#
loop_
_entity_poly.entity_id
_entity_poly.type
_entity_poly.pdbx_seq_one_letter_code
_entity_poly.pdbx_strand_id
1 'polypeptide(L)'
;MLEGSFATFLPPEKIAARKTWRNPWKRSYNKQRNAYWEAYDDLCAKVKQRAQYDKGRRLLDLIDMHIFLFFSRFGKSIHDEMSILAPIYQCCQIRYSTFLKLEKLYLGPEKLSSETRQSLSKDSISPILTEPHLYALDRRIIKVLKEIYTCIEDGKRIDEVIIDR
;
A
#
# COMPACT_ATOMS: atom_id res chain seq x y z
N MET A 1 16.78 -31.28 1.55
CA MET A 1 16.88 -30.00 0.81
C MET A 1 15.86 -29.05 1.41
N LEU A 2 16.21 -27.79 1.70
CA LEU A 2 15.32 -26.78 2.26
C LEU A 2 15.22 -25.62 1.27
N GLU A 3 14.01 -25.28 0.86
CA GLU A 3 13.74 -24.12 0.01
C GLU A 3 13.80 -22.83 0.85
N GLY A 4 14.21 -21.73 0.21
CA GLY A 4 14.34 -20.44 0.87
C GLY A 4 14.46 -19.30 -0.13
N SER A 5 14.26 -18.07 0.35
CA SER A 5 14.48 -16.86 -0.43
C SER A 5 15.82 -16.21 -0.05
N PHE A 6 16.53 -15.71 -1.04
CA PHE A 6 17.76 -14.97 -0.85
C PHE A 6 17.54 -13.51 -1.25
N ALA A 7 17.79 -12.60 -0.32
CA ALA A 7 17.74 -11.16 -0.57
C ALA A 7 19.15 -10.59 -0.53
N THR A 8 19.46 -9.69 -1.46
CA THR A 8 20.75 -8.99 -1.47
C THR A 8 20.85 -8.04 -0.27
N PHE A 9 22.03 -7.95 0.34
CA PHE A 9 22.27 -7.02 1.42
C PHE A 9 22.29 -5.58 0.89
N LEU A 10 21.68 -4.67 1.66
CA LEU A 10 21.86 -3.24 1.46
C LEU A 10 23.32 -2.84 1.78
N PRO A 11 23.83 -1.73 1.22
CA PRO A 11 25.16 -1.24 1.54
C PRO A 11 25.39 -1.05 3.05
N PRO A 12 26.64 -1.19 3.53
CA PRO A 12 26.99 -0.92 4.92
C PRO A 12 26.64 0.50 5.36
N GLU A 13 26.21 0.67 6.61
CA GLU A 13 25.77 1.97 7.15
C GLU A 13 26.86 3.03 7.17
N LYS A 14 28.13 2.60 7.22
CA LYS A 14 29.31 3.48 7.12
C LYS A 14 29.39 4.20 5.77
N ILE A 15 28.84 3.60 4.71
CA ILE A 15 28.88 4.12 3.34
C ILE A 15 27.54 4.77 2.98
N ALA A 16 26.44 4.20 3.46
CA ALA A 16 25.09 4.72 3.24
C ALA A 16 24.29 4.70 4.55
N ALA A 17 24.33 5.80 5.29
CA ALA A 17 23.55 5.94 6.52
C ALA A 17 22.04 5.89 6.21
N ARG A 18 21.31 5.07 6.97
CA ARG A 18 19.86 4.90 6.82
C ARG A 18 19.14 5.45 8.04
N LYS A 19 17.94 5.98 7.81
CA LYS A 19 17.09 6.50 8.88
C LYS A 19 15.87 5.62 9.07
N THR A 20 15.67 5.18 10.30
CA THR A 20 14.47 4.45 10.70
C THR A 20 13.38 5.40 11.13
N TRP A 21 12.18 5.19 10.62
CA TRP A 21 11.03 6.04 10.91
C TRP A 21 9.88 5.22 11.43
N ARG A 22 9.20 5.73 12.46
CA ARG A 22 7.99 5.10 12.99
C ARG A 22 6.80 5.47 12.11
N ASN A 23 6.14 4.46 11.54
CA ASN A 23 4.88 4.63 10.82
C ASN A 23 3.79 5.16 11.79
N PRO A 24 3.09 6.28 11.47
CA PRO A 24 1.97 6.78 12.27
C PRO A 24 0.81 5.78 12.41
N TRP A 25 0.55 4.96 11.40
CA TRP A 25 -0.46 3.89 11.40
C TRP A 25 0.08 2.55 11.93
N LYS A 26 1.12 2.59 12.77
CA LYS A 26 1.63 1.38 13.45
C LYS A 26 0.51 0.80 14.34
N ARG A 27 0.30 -0.53 14.25
CA ARG A 27 -0.62 -1.27 15.13
C ARG A 27 -0.14 -1.26 16.59
N SER A 28 -1.06 -1.58 17.51
CA SER A 28 -0.75 -1.71 18.94
C SER A 28 0.13 -2.93 19.24
N TYR A 29 0.03 -3.97 18.42
CA TYR A 29 0.59 -5.31 18.68
C TYR A 29 0.18 -5.87 20.05
N ASN A 30 -1.01 -5.49 20.51
CA ASN A 30 -1.60 -5.93 21.77
C ASN A 30 -3.06 -6.34 21.52
N LYS A 31 -3.43 -7.56 21.91
CA LYS A 31 -4.76 -8.13 21.67
C LYS A 31 -5.90 -7.39 22.40
N GLN A 32 -5.59 -6.64 23.47
CA GLN A 32 -6.58 -5.95 24.30
C GLN A 32 -6.64 -4.44 24.04
N ARG A 33 -5.75 -3.89 23.21
CA ARG A 33 -5.65 -2.45 22.99
C ARG A 33 -5.68 -2.14 21.51
N ASN A 34 -6.54 -1.21 21.13
CA ASN A 34 -6.55 -0.65 19.79
C ASN A 34 -5.42 0.37 19.63
N ALA A 35 -4.90 0.51 18.42
CA ALA A 35 -4.07 1.64 18.04
C ALA A 35 -4.92 2.91 17.96
N TYR A 36 -4.26 4.07 18.06
CA TYR A 36 -4.95 5.36 18.02
C TYR A 36 -5.81 5.52 16.75
N TRP A 37 -5.28 5.16 15.58
CA TRP A 37 -5.99 5.26 14.30
C TRP A 37 -7.14 4.26 14.14
N GLU A 38 -7.18 3.21 14.96
CA GLU A 38 -8.30 2.25 14.98
C GLU A 38 -9.46 2.79 15.84
N ALA A 39 -9.22 3.78 16.70
CA ALA A 39 -10.21 4.36 17.60
C ALA A 39 -10.68 5.76 17.16
N TYR A 40 -9.89 6.49 16.37
CA TYR A 40 -10.15 7.87 15.98
C TYR A 40 -9.80 8.14 14.51
N ASP A 41 -10.65 8.89 13.83
CA ASP A 41 -10.49 9.27 12.42
C ASP A 41 -9.64 10.53 12.21
N ASP A 42 -9.29 11.24 13.29
CA ASP A 42 -8.53 12.50 13.23
C ASP A 42 -7.01 12.31 13.09
N LEU A 43 -6.51 11.05 13.01
CA LEU A 43 -5.07 10.81 12.95
C LEU A 43 -4.43 11.51 11.76
N CYS A 44 -5.04 11.44 10.57
CA CYS A 44 -4.41 12.02 9.38
C CYS A 44 -4.22 13.54 9.52
N ALA A 45 -5.19 14.24 10.09
CA ALA A 45 -5.06 15.68 10.37
C ALA A 45 -3.87 15.97 11.29
N LYS A 46 -3.69 15.16 12.34
CA LYS A 46 -2.53 15.26 13.25
C LYS A 46 -1.21 14.93 12.56
N VAL A 47 -1.20 13.95 11.65
CA VAL A 47 0.01 13.58 10.89
C VAL A 47 0.41 14.71 9.95
N LYS A 48 -0.56 15.32 9.24
CA LYS A 48 -0.34 16.45 8.33
C LYS A 48 0.23 17.70 9.03
N GLN A 49 0.11 17.82 10.35
CA GLN A 49 0.71 18.92 11.13
C GLN A 49 2.17 18.66 11.54
N ARG A 50 2.68 17.43 11.40
CA ARG A 50 4.06 17.11 11.79
C ARG A 50 5.02 17.59 10.69
N ALA A 51 6.11 18.23 11.07
CA ALA A 51 7.16 18.76 10.17
C ALA A 51 7.78 17.73 9.18
N GLN A 52 7.50 16.44 9.34
CA GLN A 52 7.96 15.37 8.46
C GLN A 52 6.96 15.06 7.35
N TYR A 53 5.69 15.42 7.52
CA TYR A 53 4.58 15.03 6.64
C TYR A 53 3.75 16.23 6.17
N ASP A 54 3.98 17.42 6.75
CA ASP A 54 3.33 18.68 6.38
C ASP A 54 3.75 19.20 5.00
N LYS A 55 4.98 18.86 4.57
CA LYS A 55 5.57 19.31 3.31
C LYS A 55 6.20 18.16 2.51
N GLY A 56 6.28 18.35 1.20
CA GLY A 56 6.94 17.44 0.27
C GLY A 56 6.13 16.17 -0.03
N ARG A 57 6.85 15.11 -0.42
CA ARG A 57 6.30 13.84 -0.96
C ARG A 57 6.00 12.77 0.10
N ARG A 58 6.43 12.98 1.34
CA ARG A 58 6.57 11.92 2.33
C ARG A 58 5.25 11.27 2.78
N LEU A 59 4.17 12.05 2.88
CA LEU A 59 2.85 11.50 3.16
C LEU A 59 2.37 10.61 2.01
N LEU A 60 2.56 11.05 0.76
CA LEU A 60 2.20 10.25 -0.42
C LEU A 60 3.06 8.98 -0.54
N ASP A 61 4.35 9.04 -0.21
CA ASP A 61 5.22 7.85 -0.16
C ASP A 61 4.72 6.82 0.86
N LEU A 62 4.22 7.30 2.02
CA LEU A 62 3.63 6.43 3.02
C LEU A 62 2.33 5.80 2.50
N ILE A 63 1.49 6.57 1.82
CA ILE A 63 0.25 6.06 1.23
C ILE A 63 0.54 5.00 0.16
N ASP A 64 1.48 5.27 -0.75
CA ASP A 64 1.92 4.29 -1.76
C ASP A 64 2.46 3.01 -1.11
N MET A 65 3.21 3.14 -0.02
CA MET A 65 3.67 1.98 0.77
C MET A 65 2.49 1.17 1.32
N HIS A 66 1.42 1.81 1.81
CA HIS A 66 0.24 1.10 2.31
C HIS A 66 -0.57 0.42 1.19
N ILE A 67 -0.67 1.04 0.01
CA ILE A 67 -1.24 0.41 -1.19
C ILE A 67 -0.45 -0.87 -1.54
N PHE A 68 0.89 -0.78 -1.56
CA PHE A 68 1.76 -1.92 -1.81
C PHE A 68 1.62 -3.02 -0.75
N LEU A 69 1.55 -2.65 0.53
CA LEU A 69 1.34 -3.60 1.64
C LEU A 69 0.00 -4.33 1.54
N PHE A 70 -1.04 -3.65 1.07
CA PHE A 70 -2.36 -4.26 0.87
C PHE A 70 -2.31 -5.34 -0.22
N PHE A 71 -1.61 -5.09 -1.33
CA PHE A 71 -1.39 -6.10 -2.37
C PHE A 71 -0.53 -7.27 -1.89
N SER A 72 0.56 -6.97 -1.19
CA SER A 72 1.61 -7.95 -0.83
C SER A 72 1.25 -8.86 0.36
N ARG A 73 -0.01 -8.85 0.82
CA ARG A 73 -0.47 -9.72 1.91
C ARG A 73 -0.83 -11.11 1.37
N PHE A 74 0.18 -11.95 1.19
CA PHE A 74 0.05 -13.32 0.66
C PHE A 74 -0.21 -14.40 1.72
N GLY A 75 -0.52 -14.02 2.96
CA GLY A 75 -0.88 -14.99 4.01
C GLY A 75 -2.32 -15.51 3.93
N LYS A 76 -3.21 -14.80 3.22
CA LYS A 76 -4.62 -15.17 2.99
C LYS A 76 -5.06 -14.64 1.62
N SER A 77 -5.49 -15.53 0.73
CA SER A 77 -5.99 -15.17 -0.62
C SER A 77 -7.47 -14.78 -0.64
N ILE A 78 -8.26 -15.30 0.30
CA ILE A 78 -9.72 -15.10 0.36
C ILE A 78 -10.09 -13.86 1.21
N HIS A 79 -9.21 -13.45 2.12
CA HIS A 79 -9.42 -12.31 3.01
C HIS A 79 -8.58 -11.11 2.58
N ASP A 80 -9.21 -9.94 2.49
CA ASP A 80 -8.52 -8.67 2.25
C ASP A 80 -8.62 -7.80 3.50
N GLU A 81 -7.46 -7.42 4.04
CA GLU A 81 -7.37 -6.67 5.29
C GLU A 81 -7.53 -5.17 5.04
N MET A 82 -8.78 -4.69 5.01
CA MET A 82 -9.11 -3.29 4.69
C MET A 82 -8.45 -2.27 5.61
N SER A 83 -8.18 -2.62 6.87
CA SER A 83 -7.49 -1.73 7.82
C SER A 83 -6.06 -1.35 7.38
N ILE A 84 -5.47 -2.04 6.40
CA ILE A 84 -4.19 -1.61 5.79
C ILE A 84 -4.36 -0.31 5.00
N LEU A 85 -5.54 -0.08 4.41
CA LEU A 85 -5.85 1.13 3.64
C LEU A 85 -6.21 2.34 4.53
N ALA A 86 -6.02 2.26 5.86
CA ALA A 86 -6.29 3.36 6.78
C ALA A 86 -5.71 4.72 6.38
N PRO A 87 -4.47 4.83 5.89
CA PRO A 87 -3.98 6.12 5.42
C PRO A 87 -4.76 6.66 4.22
N ILE A 88 -5.31 5.79 3.36
CA ILE A 88 -6.08 6.21 2.18
C ILE A 88 -7.42 6.79 2.61
N TYR A 89 -8.24 6.03 3.35
CA TYR A 89 -9.57 6.49 3.73
C TYR A 89 -9.54 7.61 4.78
N GLN A 90 -8.48 7.71 5.61
CA GLN A 90 -8.35 8.83 6.58
C GLN A 90 -7.74 10.09 5.95
N CYS A 91 -6.80 9.96 5.00
CA CYS A 91 -6.16 11.13 4.39
C CYS A 91 -6.83 11.61 3.11
N CYS A 92 -7.57 10.72 2.44
CA CYS A 92 -8.14 10.90 1.12
C CYS A 92 -7.13 11.54 0.16
N GLN A 93 -5.96 10.93 0.01
CA GLN A 93 -4.89 11.40 -0.88
C GLN A 93 -4.23 10.23 -1.61
N ILE A 94 -3.90 10.41 -2.89
CA ILE A 94 -3.13 9.47 -3.70
C ILE A 94 -2.28 10.26 -4.71
N ARG A 95 -1.08 9.77 -5.04
CA ARG A 95 -0.26 10.38 -6.10
C ARG A 95 -0.91 10.11 -7.46
N TYR A 96 -0.97 11.13 -8.32
CA TYR A 96 -1.50 11.02 -9.68
C TYR A 96 -0.87 9.85 -10.46
N SER A 97 0.46 9.71 -10.42
CA SER A 97 1.15 8.60 -11.08
C SER A 97 0.76 7.21 -10.57
N THR A 98 0.41 7.10 -9.28
CA THR A 98 -0.03 5.83 -8.69
C THR A 98 -1.46 5.53 -9.12
N PHE A 99 -2.35 6.53 -9.05
CA PHE A 99 -3.73 6.42 -9.51
C PHE A 99 -3.82 5.95 -10.97
N LEU A 100 -3.09 6.61 -11.88
CA LEU A 100 -3.07 6.22 -13.31
C LEU A 100 -2.60 4.77 -13.53
N LYS A 101 -1.58 4.32 -12.78
CA LYS A 101 -1.10 2.93 -12.88
C LYS A 101 -2.17 1.93 -12.43
N LEU A 102 -2.85 2.22 -11.32
CA LEU A 102 -3.94 1.38 -10.81
C LEU A 102 -5.10 1.33 -11.78
N GLU A 103 -5.49 2.46 -12.36
CA GLU A 103 -6.54 2.54 -13.38
C GLU A 103 -6.16 1.75 -14.63
N LYS A 104 -4.92 1.89 -15.11
CA LYS A 104 -4.42 1.09 -16.25
C LYS A 104 -4.47 -0.41 -15.97
N LEU A 105 -4.05 -0.86 -14.77
CA LEU A 105 -4.10 -2.27 -14.38
C LEU A 105 -5.54 -2.79 -14.22
N TYR A 106 -6.49 -1.90 -13.88
CA TYR A 106 -7.89 -2.24 -13.74
C TYR A 106 -8.61 -2.35 -15.09
N LEU A 107 -8.51 -1.32 -15.93
CA LEU A 107 -9.23 -1.22 -17.21
C LEU A 107 -8.50 -1.88 -18.38
N GLY A 108 -7.17 -1.92 -18.33
CA GLY A 108 -6.33 -2.39 -19.42
C GLY A 108 -6.35 -3.92 -19.63
N PRO A 109 -5.78 -4.39 -20.75
CA PRO A 109 -5.68 -5.82 -21.07
C PRO A 109 -4.66 -6.55 -20.18
N GLU A 110 -3.62 -5.84 -19.74
CA GLU A 110 -2.55 -6.34 -18.87
C GLU A 110 -2.99 -6.22 -17.40
N LYS A 111 -3.42 -7.33 -16.79
CA LYS A 111 -3.86 -7.37 -15.39
C LYS A 111 -2.67 -7.53 -14.45
N LEU A 112 -2.81 -7.10 -13.20
CA LEU A 112 -1.73 -7.25 -12.21
C LEU A 112 -1.40 -8.72 -11.94
N SER A 113 -2.41 -9.60 -11.94
CA SER A 113 -2.21 -11.04 -11.83
C SER A 113 -1.36 -11.63 -12.97
N SER A 114 -1.60 -11.23 -14.22
CA SER A 114 -0.85 -11.72 -15.38
C SER A 114 0.59 -11.23 -15.38
N GLU A 115 0.80 -9.94 -15.14
CA GLU A 115 2.13 -9.33 -15.06
C GLU A 115 2.96 -9.94 -13.91
N THR A 116 2.33 -10.14 -12.76
CA THR A 116 3.00 -10.76 -11.60
C THR A 116 3.36 -12.22 -11.89
N ARG A 117 2.45 -12.99 -12.49
CA ARG A 117 2.72 -14.38 -12.88
C ARG A 117 3.92 -14.47 -13.83
N GLN A 118 3.92 -13.64 -14.88
CA GLN A 118 5.00 -13.60 -15.85
C GLN A 118 6.33 -13.18 -15.20
N SER A 119 6.33 -12.15 -14.35
CA SER A 119 7.51 -11.70 -13.63
C SER A 119 8.12 -12.80 -12.75
N LEU A 120 7.28 -13.54 -12.02
CA LEU A 120 7.72 -14.60 -11.10
C LEU A 120 8.07 -15.93 -11.81
N SER A 121 7.65 -16.13 -13.06
CA SER A 121 7.88 -17.37 -13.83
C SER A 121 9.35 -17.75 -14.01
N LYS A 122 10.26 -16.77 -13.92
CA LYS A 122 11.69 -16.95 -14.13
C LYS A 122 12.43 -17.41 -12.87
N ASP A 123 11.77 -17.40 -11.71
CA ASP A 123 12.40 -17.83 -10.48
C ASP A 123 12.54 -19.35 -10.43
N SER A 124 13.66 -19.82 -9.90
CA SER A 124 13.96 -21.24 -9.68
C SER A 124 12.91 -21.98 -8.85
N ILE A 125 12.21 -21.29 -7.94
CA ILE A 125 11.15 -21.88 -7.10
C ILE A 125 9.74 -21.64 -7.67
N SER A 126 9.63 -21.32 -8.96
CA SER A 126 8.34 -21.14 -9.62
C SER A 126 7.50 -22.43 -9.56
N PRO A 127 6.19 -22.36 -9.23
CA PRO A 127 5.42 -21.13 -8.99
C PRO A 127 5.58 -20.56 -7.57
N ILE A 128 5.95 -19.28 -7.46
CA ILE A 128 6.09 -18.57 -6.16
C ILE A 128 4.72 -18.27 -5.53
N LEU A 129 3.75 -17.82 -6.34
CA LEU A 129 2.40 -17.48 -5.88
C LEU A 129 1.38 -18.44 -6.49
N THR A 130 0.42 -18.87 -5.67
CA THR A 130 -0.70 -19.70 -6.14
C THR A 130 -1.75 -18.87 -6.88
N GLU A 131 -2.52 -19.52 -7.75
CA GLU A 131 -3.59 -18.87 -8.53
C GLU A 131 -4.59 -18.06 -7.66
N PRO A 132 -5.05 -18.54 -6.49
CA PRO A 132 -5.88 -17.72 -5.61
C PRO A 132 -5.24 -16.40 -5.16
N HIS A 133 -3.92 -16.38 -4.95
CA HIS A 133 -3.20 -15.15 -4.58
C HIS A 133 -3.06 -14.19 -5.77
N LEU A 134 -2.85 -14.71 -6.97
CA LEU A 134 -2.82 -13.91 -8.19
C LEU A 134 -4.19 -13.24 -8.44
N TYR A 135 -5.30 -13.98 -8.36
CA TYR A 135 -6.64 -13.40 -8.48
C TYR A 135 -6.97 -12.40 -7.35
N ALA A 136 -6.40 -12.60 -6.15
CA ALA A 136 -6.56 -11.64 -5.07
C ALA A 136 -5.93 -10.28 -5.38
N LEU A 137 -4.84 -10.21 -6.17
CA LEU A 137 -4.23 -8.94 -6.58
C LEU A 137 -5.19 -8.07 -7.38
N ASP A 138 -5.84 -8.65 -8.40
CA ASP A 138 -6.79 -7.94 -9.25
C ASP A 138 -8.03 -7.47 -8.45
N ARG A 139 -8.57 -8.35 -7.58
CA ARG A 139 -9.67 -7.99 -6.67
C ARG A 139 -9.29 -6.84 -5.74
N ARG A 140 -8.05 -6.82 -5.24
CA ARG A 140 -7.56 -5.76 -4.35
C ARG A 140 -7.41 -4.42 -5.07
N ILE A 141 -7.11 -4.40 -6.37
CA ILE A 141 -7.05 -3.13 -7.14
C ILE A 141 -8.40 -2.41 -7.08
N ILE A 142 -9.48 -3.17 -7.31
CA ILE A 142 -10.85 -2.65 -7.25
C ILE A 142 -11.12 -2.00 -5.89
N LYS A 143 -10.67 -2.63 -4.80
CA LYS A 143 -10.84 -2.11 -3.45
C LYS A 143 -10.09 -0.80 -3.24
N VAL A 144 -8.84 -0.71 -3.68
CA VAL A 144 -8.06 0.54 -3.58
C VAL A 144 -8.73 1.66 -4.38
N LEU A 145 -9.13 1.40 -5.62
CA LEU A 145 -9.84 2.39 -6.44
C LEU A 145 -11.17 2.81 -5.83
N LYS A 146 -11.91 1.88 -5.20
CA LYS A 146 -13.16 2.16 -4.51
C LYS A 146 -12.95 3.10 -3.32
N GLU A 147 -11.92 2.90 -2.49
CA GLU A 147 -11.62 3.83 -1.38
C GLU A 147 -11.34 5.25 -1.88
N ILE A 148 -10.62 5.40 -3.01
CA ILE A 148 -10.37 6.70 -3.64
C ILE A 148 -11.67 7.32 -4.15
N TYR A 149 -12.52 6.52 -4.79
CA TYR A 149 -13.81 6.97 -5.29
C TYR A 149 -14.74 7.41 -4.16
N THR A 150 -14.81 6.66 -3.06
CA THR A 150 -15.59 7.04 -1.86
C THR A 150 -15.15 8.39 -1.30
N CYS A 151 -13.85 8.68 -1.25
CA CYS A 151 -13.40 10.02 -0.84
C CYS A 151 -13.97 11.14 -1.72
N ILE A 152 -14.11 10.92 -3.03
CA ILE A 152 -14.68 11.89 -3.97
C ILE A 152 -16.20 12.00 -3.80
N GLU A 153 -16.90 10.87 -3.64
CA GLU A 153 -18.35 10.85 -3.36
C GLU A 153 -18.71 11.56 -2.05
N ASP A 154 -17.85 11.44 -1.03
CA ASP A 154 -18.00 12.12 0.27
C ASP A 154 -17.75 13.65 0.19
N GLY A 155 -17.59 14.19 -1.02
CA GLY A 155 -17.52 15.63 -1.30
C GLY A 155 -16.11 16.22 -1.31
N LYS A 156 -15.06 15.40 -1.30
CA LYS A 156 -13.70 15.91 -1.51
C LYS A 156 -13.50 16.30 -2.97
N ARG A 157 -12.81 17.42 -3.18
CA ARG A 157 -12.44 17.84 -4.54
C ARG A 157 -11.41 16.88 -5.13
N ILE A 158 -11.51 16.62 -6.43
CA ILE A 158 -10.61 15.70 -7.15
C ILE A 158 -9.14 16.12 -6.98
N ASP A 159 -8.84 17.42 -7.04
CA ASP A 159 -7.47 17.95 -6.91
C ASP A 159 -6.92 17.91 -5.47
N GLU A 160 -7.78 17.71 -4.47
CA GLU A 160 -7.36 17.45 -3.09
C GLU A 160 -7.10 15.96 -2.84
N VAL A 161 -7.75 15.08 -3.61
CA VAL A 161 -7.61 13.62 -3.51
C VAL A 161 -6.48 13.09 -4.38
N ILE A 162 -6.46 13.47 -5.65
CA ILE A 162 -5.47 13.03 -6.62
C ILE A 162 -4.42 14.13 -6.76
N ILE A 163 -3.30 13.94 -6.07
CA ILE A 163 -2.25 14.93 -5.97
C ILE A 163 -1.25 14.78 -7.12
N ASP A 164 -1.17 15.81 -7.95
CA ASP A 164 -0.15 15.98 -8.98
C ASP A 164 1.00 16.84 -8.42
N ARG A 165 2.05 16.17 -7.92
CA ARG A 165 3.27 16.79 -7.36
C ARG A 165 4.49 15.93 -7.63
#